data_AF-A0A8J6NLD7-F1
#
_entry.id   AF-A0A8J6NLD7-F1
#
_cell.length_a   1.000
_cell.length_b   1.000
_cell.length_c   1.000
_cell.angle_alpha   90.00
_cell.angle_beta   90.00
_cell.angle_gamma   90.00
#
_symmetry.space_group_name_H-M   'P 1'
#
loop_
_entity.id
_entity.type
_entity.pdbx_description
1 polymer ?
#
loop_
_entity_poly.entity_id
_entity_poly.type
_entity_poly.pdbx_seq_one_letter_code
_entity_poly.pdbx_strand_id
1 'polypeptide(L)'
;MPHYKLAFLGFGNVGRALAELLIRKEKELKERYGITFSTTGIATGRHGSLVNQSGVDLYGALELVRSGRPLSMLTTTPITTSLGFIHKSQADVLFENTSVNHETGQPALDHVRTALELGMHVCTANKGPVVHAYKELQDLAA
;
A
#
# COMPACT_ATOMS: atom_id res chain seq x y z
N MET A 1 -20.99 -2.85 -9.21
CA MET A 1 -20.32 -1.99 -8.23
C MET A 1 -18.86 -2.43 -8.17
N PRO A 2 -17.90 -1.63 -8.65
CA PRO A 2 -16.49 -2.00 -8.58
C PRO A 2 -16.04 -2.25 -7.13
N HIS A 3 -15.17 -3.25 -6.97
CA HIS A 3 -14.51 -3.58 -5.72
C HIS A 3 -13.00 -3.54 -5.94
N TYR A 4 -12.29 -2.72 -5.16
CA TYR A 4 -10.85 -2.55 -5.29
C TYR A 4 -10.10 -3.18 -4.12
N LYS A 5 -9.08 -3.98 -4.42
CA LYS A 5 -8.10 -4.48 -3.47
C LYS A 5 -6.99 -3.45 -3.29
N LEU A 6 -6.74 -3.06 -2.06
CA LEU A 6 -5.80 -1.99 -1.72
C LEU A 6 -4.59 -2.59 -0.98
N ALA A 7 -3.40 -2.11 -1.30
CA ALA A 7 -2.18 -2.42 -0.56
C ALA A 7 -1.49 -1.14 -0.07
N PHE A 8 -0.99 -1.17 1.17
CA PHE A 8 -0.22 -0.07 1.76
C PHE A 8 1.23 -0.47 1.93
N LEU A 9 2.14 0.15 1.19
CA LEU A 9 3.57 -0.01 1.38
C LEU A 9 4.11 1.24 2.06
N GLY A 10 4.37 1.14 3.36
CA GLY A 10 4.63 2.28 4.24
C GLY A 10 3.40 2.65 5.05
N PHE A 11 3.27 2.05 6.24
CA PHE A 11 2.16 2.31 7.17
C PHE A 11 2.56 3.29 8.29
N GLY A 12 3.21 4.39 7.90
CA GLY A 12 3.59 5.50 8.78
C GLY A 12 2.43 6.48 8.99
N ASN A 13 2.73 7.76 9.23
CA ASN A 13 1.68 8.77 9.47
C ASN A 13 0.73 8.93 8.28
N VAL A 14 1.25 9.04 7.06
CA VAL A 14 0.43 9.21 5.85
C VAL A 14 -0.42 7.96 5.58
N GLY A 15 0.19 6.77 5.56
CA GLY A 15 -0.52 5.51 5.32
C GLY A 15 -1.62 5.25 6.35
N ARG A 16 -1.37 5.52 7.64
CA ARG A 16 -2.38 5.36 8.71
C ARG A 16 -3.50 6.39 8.60
N ALA A 17 -3.18 7.65 8.34
CA ALA A 17 -4.20 8.68 8.14
C ALA A 17 -5.11 8.38 6.94
N LEU A 18 -4.55 7.85 5.85
CA LEU A 18 -5.31 7.39 4.70
C LEU A 18 -6.20 6.19 5.05
N ALA A 19 -5.68 5.19 5.75
CA ALA A 19 -6.46 4.04 6.21
C ALA A 19 -7.65 4.46 7.09
N GLU A 20 -7.43 5.37 8.04
CA GLU A 20 -8.49 5.93 8.88
C GLU A 20 -9.54 6.69 8.06
N LEU A 21 -9.10 7.45 7.05
CA LEU A 21 -10.00 8.18 6.17
C LEU A 21 -10.85 7.22 5.33
N LEU A 22 -10.25 6.16 4.78
CA LEU A 22 -10.94 5.14 4.01
C LEU A 22 -12.02 4.44 4.85
N ILE A 23 -11.70 4.03 6.08
CA ILE A 23 -12.67 3.47 7.02
C ILE A 23 -13.82 4.46 7.27
N ARG A 24 -13.50 5.72 7.60
CA ARG A 24 -14.50 6.76 7.87
C ARG A 24 -15.40 7.04 6.67
N LYS A 25 -14.86 6.91 5.46
CA LYS A 25 -15.52 7.24 4.18
C LYS A 25 -16.12 6.02 3.48
N GLU A 26 -16.00 4.82 4.04
CA GLU A 26 -16.45 3.58 3.40
C GLU A 26 -17.92 3.65 2.99
N LYS A 27 -18.80 4.10 3.89
CA LYS A 27 -20.24 4.27 3.60
C LYS A 27 -20.47 5.28 2.48
N GLU A 28 -19.78 6.42 2.50
CA GLU A 28 -19.90 7.46 1.47
C GLU A 28 -19.42 6.94 0.11
N LEU A 29 -18.26 6.26 0.06
CA LEU A 29 -17.71 5.66 -1.15
C LEU A 29 -18.68 4.66 -1.76
N LYS A 30 -19.33 3.83 -0.93
CA LYS A 30 -20.31 2.86 -1.37
C LYS A 30 -21.60 3.50 -1.87
N GLU A 31 -22.21 4.38 -1.08
CA GLU A 31 -23.55 4.92 -1.37
C GLU A 31 -23.54 5.98 -2.48
N ARG A 32 -22.52 6.85 -2.51
CA ARG A 32 -22.46 7.97 -3.44
C ARG A 32 -21.74 7.64 -4.74
N TYR A 33 -20.70 6.82 -4.68
CA TYR A 33 -19.83 6.53 -5.82
C TYR A 33 -19.91 5.09 -6.30
N GLY A 34 -20.62 4.20 -5.58
CA GLY A 34 -20.69 2.79 -5.94
C GLY A 34 -19.32 2.12 -5.88
N ILE A 35 -18.46 2.52 -4.94
CA ILE A 35 -17.12 1.97 -4.77
C ILE A 35 -17.07 1.19 -3.45
N THR A 36 -16.59 -0.04 -3.53
CA THR A 36 -16.19 -0.81 -2.34
C THR A 36 -14.72 -1.15 -2.43
N PHE A 37 -14.13 -1.49 -1.29
CA PHE A 37 -12.74 -1.88 -1.25
C PHE A 37 -12.48 -2.88 -0.13
N SER A 38 -11.36 -3.60 -0.24
CA SER A 38 -10.76 -4.38 0.82
C SER A 38 -9.27 -4.07 0.85
N THR A 39 -8.64 -4.21 2.01
CA THR A 39 -7.17 -4.12 2.08
C THR A 39 -6.63 -5.53 1.98
N THR A 40 -5.69 -5.80 1.08
CA THR A 40 -5.07 -7.14 0.95
C THR A 40 -3.62 -7.18 1.41
N GLY A 41 -3.00 -6.02 1.63
CA GLY A 41 -1.62 -5.94 2.11
C GLY A 41 -1.33 -4.68 2.91
N ILE A 42 -0.57 -4.82 4.00
CA ILE A 42 0.06 -3.72 4.74
C ILE A 42 1.51 -4.08 5.01
N ALA A 43 2.45 -3.22 4.62
CA ALA A 43 3.86 -3.35 4.91
C ALA A 43 4.37 -2.11 5.65
N THR A 44 5.23 -2.33 6.64
CA THR A 44 5.82 -1.28 7.46
C THR A 44 7.35 -1.41 7.48
N GLY A 45 8.05 -0.33 7.81
CA GLY A 45 9.51 -0.37 7.95
C GLY A 45 10.03 -1.07 9.21
N ARG A 46 9.20 -1.27 10.25
CA ARG A 46 9.63 -1.79 11.57
C ARG A 46 8.74 -2.85 12.19
N HIS A 47 7.45 -2.87 11.86
CA HIS A 47 6.44 -3.76 12.44
C HIS A 47 6.11 -4.95 11.52
N GLY A 48 6.95 -5.21 10.51
CA GLY A 48 6.73 -6.29 9.53
C GLY A 48 5.66 -5.99 8.49
N SER A 49 5.15 -7.04 7.88
CA SER A 49 4.18 -7.02 6.79
C SER A 49 3.05 -8.03 7.05
N LEU A 50 1.89 -7.75 6.47
CA LEU A 50 0.66 -8.54 6.53
C LEU A 50 0.09 -8.61 5.12
N VAL A 51 -0.18 -9.81 4.62
CA VAL A 51 -0.85 -10.02 3.32
C VAL A 51 -1.92 -11.09 3.49
N ASN A 52 -3.14 -10.77 3.05
CA ASN A 52 -4.23 -11.71 2.91
C ASN A 52 -5.10 -11.29 1.71
N GLN A 53 -5.11 -12.12 0.68
CA GLN A 53 -5.83 -11.84 -0.57
C GLN A 53 -7.36 -11.81 -0.39
N SER A 54 -7.86 -12.43 0.69
CA SER A 54 -9.27 -12.41 1.07
C SER A 54 -9.63 -11.19 1.93
N GLY A 55 -8.67 -10.34 2.26
CA GLY A 55 -8.86 -9.14 3.08
C GLY A 55 -8.12 -9.20 4.41
N VAL A 56 -7.61 -8.05 4.85
CA VAL A 56 -7.02 -7.84 6.17
C VAL A 56 -7.92 -6.94 7.01
N ASP A 57 -7.95 -7.17 8.32
CA ASP A 57 -8.59 -6.25 9.25
C ASP A 57 -7.74 -4.97 9.37
N LEU A 58 -8.13 -3.95 8.61
CA LEU A 58 -7.45 -2.66 8.58
C LEU A 58 -7.53 -1.93 9.93
N TYR A 59 -8.63 -2.10 10.67
CA TYR A 59 -8.79 -1.51 11.99
C TYR A 59 -7.87 -2.17 13.01
N GLY A 60 -7.83 -3.51 13.04
CA GLY A 60 -6.91 -4.27 13.89
C GLY A 60 -5.44 -3.96 13.59
N ALA A 61 -5.08 -3.81 12.31
CA ALA A 61 -3.74 -3.42 11.90
C ALA A 61 -3.35 -2.01 12.39
N LEU A 62 -4.27 -1.04 12.33
CA LEU A 62 -4.06 0.31 12.86
C LEU A 62 -3.77 0.28 14.38
N GLU A 63 -4.56 -0.48 15.14
CA GLU A 63 -4.42 -0.60 16.60
C GLU A 63 -3.10 -1.28 17.00
N LEU A 64 -2.67 -2.32 16.28
CA LEU A 64 -1.37 -2.96 16.53
C LEU A 64 -0.20 -1.98 16.31
N VAL A 65 -0.18 -1.30 15.16
CA VAL A 65 0.92 -0.38 14.83
C VAL A 65 0.95 0.84 15.77
N ARG A 66 -0.21 1.33 16.22
CA ARG A 66 -0.29 2.40 17.24
C ARG A 66 0.21 1.95 18.60
N SER A 67 -0.06 0.71 18.99
CA SER A 67 0.42 0.11 20.24
C SER A 67 1.88 -0.37 20.17
N GLY A 68 2.60 -0.09 19.07
CA GLY A 68 3.99 -0.51 18.87
C GLY A 68 4.16 -2.03 18.71
N ARG A 69 3.07 -2.75 18.44
CA ARG A 69 3.06 -4.20 18.27
C ARG A 69 3.26 -4.58 16.79
N PRO A 70 3.95 -5.70 16.51
CA PRO A 70 4.22 -6.13 15.15
C PRO A 70 2.95 -6.65 14.46
N LEU A 71 2.85 -6.42 13.15
CA LEU A 71 1.80 -6.97 12.29
C LEU A 71 1.89 -8.49 12.14
N SER A 72 3.04 -9.10 12.47
CA SER A 72 3.19 -10.57 12.52
C SER A 72 2.24 -11.24 13.50
N MET A 73 1.58 -10.50 14.41
CA MET A 73 0.51 -11.05 15.23
C MET A 73 -0.76 -11.39 14.43
N LEU A 74 -0.92 -10.86 13.21
CA LEU A 74 -2.05 -11.11 12.32
C LEU A 74 -1.72 -12.06 11.16
N THR A 75 -0.48 -12.55 11.06
CA THR A 75 -0.06 -13.45 9.98
C THR A 75 1.00 -14.45 10.43
N THR A 76 0.91 -15.67 9.94
CA THR A 76 1.93 -16.71 10.12
C THR A 76 2.93 -16.78 8.98
N THR A 77 2.70 -16.04 7.89
CA THR A 77 3.55 -16.07 6.69
C THR A 77 4.35 -14.77 6.59
N PRO A 78 5.65 -14.78 6.96
CA PRO A 78 6.48 -13.60 6.86
C PRO A 78 6.77 -13.25 5.39
N ILE A 79 6.74 -11.95 5.08
CA ILE A 79 7.23 -11.41 3.81
C ILE A 79 8.34 -10.42 4.14
N THR A 80 9.54 -10.72 3.65
CA THR A 80 10.78 -10.06 4.06
C THR A 80 11.22 -8.93 3.13
N THR A 81 10.63 -8.80 1.93
CA THR A 81 11.00 -7.78 0.95
C THR A 81 9.78 -6.99 0.48
N SER A 82 9.97 -5.71 0.16
CA SER A 82 8.92 -4.85 -0.40
C SER A 82 8.40 -5.37 -1.73
N LEU A 83 9.29 -5.85 -2.61
CA LEU A 83 8.89 -6.41 -3.90
C LEU A 83 8.10 -7.71 -3.73
N GLY A 84 8.54 -8.59 -2.83
CA GLY A 84 7.78 -9.80 -2.50
C GLY A 84 6.40 -9.49 -1.91
N PHE A 85 6.29 -8.39 -1.15
CA PHE A 85 5.00 -7.90 -0.65
C PHE A 85 4.10 -7.42 -1.79
N ILE A 86 4.62 -6.62 -2.72
CA ILE A 86 3.88 -6.13 -3.88
C ILE A 86 3.32 -7.31 -4.69
N HIS A 87 4.17 -8.28 -5.06
CA HIS A 87 3.75 -9.48 -5.78
C HIS A 87 2.68 -10.30 -5.04
N LYS A 88 2.84 -10.52 -3.73
CA LYS A 88 1.91 -11.35 -2.96
C LYS A 88 0.58 -10.66 -2.66
N SER A 89 0.58 -9.32 -2.60
CA SER A 89 -0.61 -8.53 -2.24
C SER A 89 -1.78 -8.73 -3.21
N GLN A 90 -1.48 -8.96 -4.50
CA GLN A 90 -2.47 -9.03 -5.58
C GLN A 90 -3.53 -7.91 -5.48
N ALA A 91 -3.08 -6.71 -5.11
CA ALA A 91 -3.93 -5.54 -5.01
C ALA A 91 -4.15 -4.92 -6.40
N ASP A 92 -5.26 -4.19 -6.55
CA ASP A 92 -5.54 -3.37 -7.73
C ASP A 92 -4.86 -2.00 -7.60
N VAL A 93 -4.67 -1.52 -6.36
CA VAL A 93 -4.06 -0.21 -6.07
C VAL A 93 -2.98 -0.35 -5.01
N LEU A 94 -1.78 0.15 -5.29
CA LEU A 94 -0.70 0.33 -4.33
C LEU A 94 -0.63 1.77 -3.83
N PHE A 95 -0.74 1.95 -2.52
CA PHE A 95 -0.38 3.19 -1.83
C PHE A 95 1.06 3.13 -1.36
N GLU A 96 1.95 3.80 -2.09
CA GLU A 96 3.39 3.85 -1.80
C GLU A 96 3.70 5.08 -0.92
N ASN A 97 4.07 4.83 0.32
CA ASN A 97 4.30 5.84 1.36
C ASN A 97 5.58 5.53 2.15
N THR A 98 6.58 4.90 1.52
CA THR A 98 7.87 4.68 2.16
C THR A 98 8.67 5.99 2.24
N SER A 99 9.69 5.99 3.10
CA SER A 99 10.57 7.14 3.24
C SER A 99 11.28 7.46 1.93
N VAL A 100 11.36 8.75 1.60
CA VAL A 100 12.03 9.22 0.39
C VAL A 100 13.54 9.09 0.52
N ASN A 101 14.18 8.60 -0.54
CA ASN A 101 15.60 8.80 -0.80
C ASN A 101 15.74 9.88 -1.87
N HIS A 102 16.30 11.02 -1.50
CA HIS A 102 16.41 12.16 -2.40
C HIS A 102 17.50 11.99 -3.46
N GLU A 103 18.54 11.20 -3.17
CA GLU A 103 19.69 11.03 -4.05
C GLU A 103 19.37 10.16 -5.26
N THR A 104 18.64 9.06 -5.02
CA THR A 104 18.42 8.03 -6.06
C THR A 104 16.95 7.72 -6.32
N GLY A 105 16.03 8.15 -5.47
CA GLY A 105 14.63 7.73 -5.52
C GLY A 105 14.39 6.28 -5.10
N GLN A 106 15.44 5.52 -4.79
CA GLN A 106 15.36 4.11 -4.41
C GLN A 106 15.15 3.91 -2.90
N PRO A 107 14.46 2.84 -2.46
CA PRO A 107 13.87 1.75 -3.26
C PRO A 107 12.47 2.04 -3.83
N ALA A 108 11.92 3.23 -3.57
CA ALA A 108 10.54 3.57 -3.94
C ALA A 108 10.32 3.52 -5.46
N LEU A 109 11.33 3.86 -6.26
CA LEU A 109 11.25 3.74 -7.71
C LEU A 109 10.97 2.28 -8.13
N ASP A 110 11.71 1.31 -7.58
CA ASP A 110 11.47 -0.10 -7.86
C ASP A 110 10.07 -0.54 -7.38
N HIS A 111 9.59 -0.02 -6.25
CA HIS A 111 8.23 -0.31 -5.79
C HIS A 111 7.17 0.13 -6.82
N VAL A 112 7.26 1.37 -7.30
CA VAL A 112 6.30 1.94 -8.24
C VAL A 112 6.38 1.21 -9.58
N ARG A 113 7.61 0.98 -10.08
CA ARG A 113 7.84 0.23 -11.32
C ARG A 113 7.20 -1.15 -11.25
N THR A 114 7.55 -1.96 -10.25
CA THR A 114 7.02 -3.33 -10.11
C THR A 114 5.50 -3.35 -9.98
N ALA A 115 4.90 -2.39 -9.28
CA ALA A 115 3.44 -2.32 -9.17
C ALA A 115 2.77 -2.02 -10.53
N LEU A 116 3.31 -1.07 -11.30
CA LEU A 116 2.79 -0.75 -12.64
C LEU A 116 2.97 -1.92 -13.61
N GLU A 117 4.13 -2.60 -13.59
CA GLU A 117 4.39 -3.80 -14.40
C GLU A 117 3.42 -4.96 -14.08
N LEU A 118 2.89 -5.01 -12.86
CA LEU A 118 1.87 -5.97 -12.44
C LEU A 118 0.44 -5.52 -12.78
N GLY A 119 0.28 -4.38 -13.46
CA GLY A 119 -1.02 -3.81 -13.83
C GLY A 119 -1.75 -3.12 -12.68
N MET A 120 -1.06 -2.80 -11.57
CA MET A 120 -1.65 -2.08 -10.45
C MET A 120 -1.71 -0.57 -10.76
N HIS A 121 -2.72 0.12 -10.25
CA HIS A 121 -2.64 1.57 -10.09
C HIS A 121 -1.73 1.93 -8.92
N VAL A 122 -1.00 3.04 -9.02
CA VAL A 122 -0.12 3.51 -7.95
C VAL A 122 -0.49 4.92 -7.52
N CYS A 123 -0.62 5.11 -6.21
CA CYS A 123 -0.71 6.43 -5.57
C CYS A 123 0.48 6.55 -4.62
N THR A 124 1.38 7.50 -4.88
CA THR A 124 2.58 7.70 -4.05
C THR A 124 2.60 9.06 -3.38
N ALA A 125 2.95 9.09 -2.10
CA ALA A 125 3.32 10.32 -1.39
C ALA A 125 4.84 10.57 -1.43
N ASN A 126 5.62 9.59 -1.92
CA ASN A 126 7.05 9.69 -2.10
C ASN A 126 7.36 10.41 -3.41
N LYS A 127 8.09 11.52 -3.33
CA LYS A 127 8.44 12.33 -4.51
C LYS A 127 9.62 11.74 -5.30
N GLY A 128 10.41 10.85 -4.69
CA GLY A 128 11.62 10.27 -5.28
C GLY A 128 11.39 9.59 -6.63
N PRO A 129 10.44 8.65 -6.77
CA PRO A 129 10.20 7.93 -8.03
C PRO A 129 9.90 8.87 -9.20
N VAL A 130 9.03 9.85 -8.98
CA VAL A 130 8.63 10.82 -10.03
C VAL A 130 9.80 11.73 -10.40
N VAL A 131 10.57 12.24 -9.44
CA VAL A 131 11.72 13.10 -9.72
C VAL A 131 12.79 12.37 -10.54
N HIS A 132 13.03 11.10 -10.25
CA HIS A 132 14.14 10.34 -10.85
C HIS A 132 13.76 9.55 -12.10
N ALA A 133 12.49 9.23 -12.32
CA ALA A 133 12.07 8.36 -13.42
C ALA A 133 10.68 8.67 -14.00
N TYR A 134 10.22 9.92 -13.97
CA TYR A 134 8.88 10.31 -14.44
C TYR A 134 8.49 9.69 -15.79
N LYS A 135 9.35 9.84 -16.81
CA LYS A 135 9.06 9.38 -18.17
C LYS A 135 8.85 7.87 -18.24
N GLU A 136 9.75 7.11 -17.62
CA GLU A 136 9.66 5.66 -17.54
C GLU A 136 8.36 5.21 -16.85
N LEU A 137 8.05 5.82 -15.70
CA LEU A 137 6.84 5.48 -14.95
C LEU A 137 5.56 5.88 -15.69
N GLN A 138 5.60 6.97 -16.46
CA GLN A 138 4.48 7.39 -17.31
C GLN A 138 4.25 6.40 -18.46
N ASP A 139 5.32 5.93 -19.10
CA ASP A 139 5.24 4.95 -20.19
C ASP A 139 4.68 3.59 -19.67
N LEU A 140 5.02 3.19 -18.44
CA LEU A 140 4.48 1.99 -17.79
C LEU A 140 3.01 2.12 -17.36
N ALA A 141 2.53 3.35 -17.12
CA ALA A 141 1.18 3.61 -16.66
C ALA A 141 0.16 3.84 -17.80
N ALA A 142 0.63 3.81 -19.06
CA ALA A 142 -0.14 4.14 -20.26
C ALA A 142 -1.11 3.05 -20.72
#